data_AF-A0A7T8HLE6-F1
#
_entry.id   AF-A0A7T8HLE6-F1
#
_cell.length_a   1.000
_cell.length_b   1.000
_cell.length_c   1.000
_cell.angle_alpha   90.00
_cell.angle_beta   90.00
_cell.angle_gamma   90.00
#
_symmetry.space_group_name_H-M   'P 1'
#
loop_
_entity.id
_entity.type
_entity.pdbx_description
1 polymer ?
#
loop_
_entity_poly.entity_id
_entity_poly.type
_entity_poly.pdbx_seq_one_letter_code
_entity_poly.pdbx_strand_id
1 'polypeptide(L)'
;MELLRARICAHRRDRLDIILDQAKSATDTSKHVLILGDFNLDTLRHNDRSYSRRSFLQILSDGMKDASLDYATTKATWKSYGKFEGEHRTSCLDHVYSAGLDCSVKVLEDATSDHRPVVANILPWTSIYIIEDVEKVHRFLLDGITVALDEVAPIKTIKVKTGNNLYLAPDTLKLMRERGKASGSEYRRIRNQVSSMVKRDRVRTNVNRLHKSCNDPREAIGKLSAPLPASIEVSGIPTLNSAETATAMNEFYICKVETPERPSSLAAPFVGIAKVIKGMRATEALGVDGIPVSILKKGIEVLAGPIAHLVNRSLASGTVPTALKMSNVQPVFKGKGKSAADSASYRPVLEIVVKSDLEDHLAKTEALPNTQFGFRKGHSTTAALATADTKLLGSSDLTINIGGVEVDPFDEIEFLGVKFDTALTTVPHNITIAKAAAKRAALISRLAVHLPRGKYLRQLNKGLMIGKISFAAAAVTIPRLDNECKGPNAAHRAIQIAINDAARSIFGCKRRDHIHVCDLLERAGLPSLNEVAAKAVALETWKCFYTNDGGGVARNPAGDFVFPIPRRPMRSTTPVAYPHGREMATFACHAISVWNMYKALRSATTLHAARTAARAIGRSVPT
;
A
#
# COMPACT_ATOMS: atom_id res chain seq x y z
N MET A 1 -27.40 -70.28 -37.17
CA MET A 1 -26.66 -69.57 -36.09
C MET A 1 -25.93 -68.32 -36.60
N GLU A 2 -25.23 -68.36 -37.74
CA GLU A 2 -24.54 -67.18 -38.30
C GLU A 2 -25.49 -66.05 -38.75
N LEU A 3 -26.59 -66.38 -39.42
CA LEU A 3 -27.63 -65.40 -39.82
C LEU A 3 -28.22 -64.65 -38.62
N LEU A 4 -28.39 -65.32 -37.48
CA LEU A 4 -28.90 -64.72 -36.24
C LEU A 4 -27.86 -63.76 -35.64
N ARG A 5 -26.57 -64.15 -35.65
CA ARG A 5 -25.47 -63.27 -35.21
C ARG A 5 -25.34 -62.03 -36.09
N ALA A 6 -25.46 -62.19 -37.41
CA ALA A 6 -25.42 -61.07 -38.36
C ALA A 6 -26.58 -60.08 -38.12
N ARG A 7 -27.81 -60.58 -37.93
CA ARG A 7 -28.97 -59.74 -37.59
C ARG A 7 -28.80 -58.99 -36.27
N ILE A 8 -28.29 -59.64 -35.23
CA ILE A 8 -28.03 -59.00 -33.93
C ILE A 8 -26.95 -57.91 -34.06
N CYS A 9 -25.90 -58.14 -34.84
CA CYS A 9 -24.86 -57.14 -35.09
C CYS A 9 -25.39 -55.94 -35.87
N ALA A 10 -26.21 -56.15 -36.91
CA ALA A 10 -26.85 -55.08 -37.66
C ALA A 10 -27.76 -54.23 -36.77
N HIS A 11 -28.66 -54.86 -36.00
CA HIS A 11 -29.55 -54.14 -35.10
C HIS A 11 -28.81 -53.32 -34.02
N ARG A 12 -27.68 -53.83 -33.51
CA ARG A 12 -26.83 -53.08 -32.57
C ARG A 12 -26.14 -51.89 -33.23
N ARG A 13 -25.81 -51.99 -34.51
CA ARG A 13 -25.23 -50.89 -35.28
C ARG A 13 -26.23 -49.77 -35.48
N ASP A 14 -27.44 -50.10 -35.90
CA ASP A 14 -28.52 -49.11 -36.10
C ASP A 14 -28.79 -48.32 -34.81
N ARG A 15 -28.82 -48.99 -33.65
CA ARG A 15 -28.98 -48.34 -32.35
C ARG A 15 -27.82 -47.41 -32.00
N LEU A 16 -26.60 -47.76 -32.40
CA LEU A 16 -25.42 -46.94 -32.15
C LEU A 16 -25.45 -45.67 -32.99
N ASP A 17 -25.80 -45.80 -34.26
CA ASP A 17 -25.89 -44.66 -35.18
C ASP A 17 -26.95 -43.66 -34.71
N ILE A 18 -28.12 -44.14 -34.25
CA ILE A 18 -29.17 -43.29 -33.67
C ILE A 18 -28.65 -42.48 -32.45
N ILE A 19 -27.88 -43.12 -31.58
CA ILE A 19 -27.33 -42.46 -30.39
C ILE A 19 -26.34 -41.36 -30.79
N LEU A 20 -25.48 -41.63 -31.78
CA LEU A 20 -24.48 -40.68 -32.25
C LEU A 20 -25.14 -39.46 -32.92
N ASP A 21 -26.19 -39.68 -33.72
CA ASP A 21 -26.96 -38.59 -34.32
C ASP A 21 -27.65 -37.72 -33.25
N GLN A 22 -28.23 -38.35 -32.23
CA GLN A 22 -28.84 -37.64 -31.10
C GLN A 22 -27.80 -36.85 -30.29
N ALA A 23 -26.63 -37.42 -30.04
CA ALA A 23 -25.54 -36.75 -29.34
C ALA A 23 -25.08 -35.49 -30.08
N LYS A 24 -24.88 -35.60 -31.40
CA LYS A 24 -24.50 -34.48 -32.26
C LYS A 24 -25.57 -33.39 -32.32
N SER A 25 -26.83 -33.78 -32.49
CA SER A 25 -27.95 -32.83 -32.48
C SER A 25 -28.04 -32.07 -31.15
N ALA A 26 -27.74 -32.72 -30.03
CA ALA A 26 -27.73 -32.08 -28.72
C ALA A 26 -26.61 -31.02 -28.61
N THR A 27 -25.41 -31.32 -29.10
CA THR A 27 -24.27 -30.39 -29.07
C THR A 27 -24.39 -29.25 -30.05
N ASP A 28 -25.07 -29.45 -31.19
CA ASP A 28 -25.35 -28.38 -32.15
C ASP A 28 -26.39 -27.38 -31.59
N THR A 29 -27.32 -27.86 -30.77
CA THR A 29 -28.41 -27.04 -30.20
C THR A 29 -28.00 -26.38 -28.88
N SER A 30 -27.10 -27.00 -28.10
CA SER A 30 -26.74 -26.55 -26.76
C SER A 30 -25.23 -26.56 -26.54
N LYS A 31 -24.71 -25.46 -25.98
CA LYS A 31 -23.28 -25.34 -25.61
C LYS A 31 -22.88 -26.20 -24.41
N HIS A 32 -23.86 -26.70 -23.66
CA HIS A 32 -23.66 -27.47 -22.43
C HIS A 32 -24.49 -28.76 -22.50
N VAL A 33 -23.83 -29.92 -22.61
CA VAL A 33 -24.49 -31.22 -22.78
C VAL A 33 -23.85 -32.25 -21.84
N LEU A 34 -24.69 -33.07 -21.20
CA LEU A 34 -24.27 -34.22 -20.40
C LEU A 34 -25.05 -35.46 -20.84
N ILE A 35 -24.33 -36.54 -21.16
CA ILE A 35 -24.91 -37.84 -21.53
C ILE A 35 -24.47 -38.88 -20.51
N LEU A 36 -25.45 -39.61 -19.96
CA LEU A 36 -25.27 -40.69 -18.99
C LEU A 36 -26.00 -41.93 -19.48
N GLY A 37 -25.38 -43.11 -19.39
CA GLY A 37 -26.10 -44.35 -19.69
C GLY A 37 -25.25 -45.62 -19.60
N ASP A 38 -25.94 -46.75 -19.52
CA ASP A 38 -25.37 -48.10 -19.66
C ASP A 38 -25.33 -48.48 -21.15
N PHE A 39 -24.15 -48.39 -21.74
CA PHE A 39 -23.95 -48.71 -23.16
C PHE A 39 -23.67 -50.19 -23.38
N ASN A 40 -23.57 -51.00 -22.33
CA ASN A 40 -23.23 -52.42 -22.40
C ASN A 40 -21.92 -52.67 -23.20
N LEU A 41 -21.02 -51.69 -23.19
CA LEU A 41 -19.70 -51.70 -23.81
C LEU A 41 -18.67 -51.42 -22.73
N ASP A 42 -17.60 -52.21 -22.65
CA ASP A 42 -16.64 -52.13 -21.54
C ASP A 42 -15.46 -51.23 -21.91
N THR A 43 -15.45 -50.00 -21.39
CA THR A 43 -14.41 -49.01 -21.71
C THR A 43 -13.02 -49.43 -21.23
N LEU A 44 -12.92 -50.25 -20.18
CA LEU A 44 -11.64 -50.78 -19.70
C LEU A 44 -10.99 -51.75 -20.69
N ARG A 45 -11.78 -52.33 -21.60
CA ARG A 45 -11.33 -53.29 -22.61
C ARG A 45 -11.15 -52.66 -24.00
N HIS A 46 -11.08 -51.33 -24.09
CA HIS A 46 -10.85 -50.61 -25.35
C HIS A 46 -9.66 -51.14 -26.16
N ASN A 47 -8.57 -51.51 -25.46
CA ASN A 47 -7.34 -51.98 -26.09
C ASN A 47 -7.24 -53.52 -26.18
N ASP A 48 -8.24 -54.26 -25.70
CA ASP A 48 -8.22 -55.73 -25.67
C ASP A 48 -8.71 -56.33 -26.99
N ARG A 49 -7.80 -56.94 -27.75
CA ARG A 49 -8.11 -57.57 -29.04
C ARG A 49 -9.05 -58.78 -28.94
N SER A 50 -9.16 -59.40 -27.77
CA SER A 50 -10.06 -60.53 -27.52
C SER A 50 -11.50 -60.10 -27.23
N TYR A 51 -11.74 -58.80 -27.04
CA TYR A 51 -13.08 -58.28 -26.73
C TYR A 51 -13.97 -58.25 -27.97
N SER A 52 -14.98 -59.13 -27.99
CA SER A 52 -15.87 -59.33 -29.14
C SER A 52 -16.69 -58.10 -29.56
N ARG A 53 -16.87 -57.11 -28.67
CA ARG A 53 -17.59 -55.85 -28.98
C ARG A 53 -16.65 -54.64 -29.15
N ARG A 54 -15.34 -54.86 -29.25
CA ARG A 54 -14.35 -53.78 -29.36
C ARG A 54 -14.62 -52.84 -30.54
N SER A 55 -15.05 -53.36 -31.68
CA SER A 55 -15.38 -52.53 -32.84
C SER A 55 -16.51 -51.53 -32.55
N PHE A 56 -17.57 -51.95 -31.85
CA PHE A 56 -18.67 -51.07 -31.44
C PHE A 56 -18.23 -50.01 -30.44
N LEU A 57 -17.35 -50.37 -29.49
CA LEU A 57 -16.79 -49.42 -28.54
C LEU A 57 -15.94 -48.34 -29.23
N GLN A 58 -15.14 -48.72 -30.24
CA GLN A 58 -14.36 -47.77 -31.03
C GLN A 58 -15.27 -46.79 -31.78
N ILE A 59 -16.31 -47.30 -32.45
CA ILE A 59 -17.28 -46.47 -33.18
C ILE A 59 -17.98 -45.47 -32.24
N LEU A 60 -18.40 -45.92 -31.05
CA LEU A 60 -19.02 -45.05 -30.06
C LEU A 60 -18.05 -43.96 -29.60
N SER A 61 -16.80 -44.32 -29.28
CA SER A 61 -15.80 -43.39 -28.79
C SER A 61 -15.44 -42.33 -29.83
N ASP A 62 -15.26 -42.75 -31.09
CA ASP A 62 -14.90 -41.84 -32.18
C ASP A 62 -16.09 -40.91 -32.51
N GLY A 63 -17.31 -41.45 -32.60
CA GLY A 63 -18.50 -40.66 -32.88
C GLY A 63 -18.85 -39.64 -31.79
N MET A 64 -18.69 -40.00 -30.50
CA MET A 64 -18.88 -39.05 -29.40
C MET A 64 -17.84 -37.93 -29.45
N LYS A 65 -16.58 -38.27 -29.76
CA LYS A 65 -15.51 -37.29 -29.89
C LYS A 65 -15.74 -36.33 -31.07
N ASP A 66 -16.25 -36.85 -32.20
CA ASP A 66 -16.63 -36.03 -33.36
C ASP A 66 -17.79 -35.07 -33.04
N ALA A 67 -18.66 -35.43 -32.10
CA ALA A 67 -19.69 -34.55 -31.54
C ALA A 67 -19.16 -33.57 -30.47
N SER A 68 -17.85 -33.46 -30.26
CA SER A 68 -17.23 -32.62 -29.21
C SER A 68 -17.64 -33.01 -27.78
N LEU A 69 -17.94 -34.29 -27.55
CA LEU A 69 -18.23 -34.85 -26.23
C LEU A 69 -17.01 -35.59 -25.70
N ASP A 70 -16.51 -35.15 -24.56
CA ASP A 70 -15.38 -35.78 -23.88
C ASP A 70 -15.88 -36.88 -22.93
N TYR A 71 -15.22 -38.04 -22.96
CA TYR A 71 -15.49 -39.14 -22.05
C TYR A 71 -14.85 -38.88 -20.67
N ALA A 72 -15.67 -38.87 -19.62
CA ALA A 72 -15.17 -38.81 -18.26
C ALA A 72 -14.78 -40.23 -17.79
N THR A 73 -13.48 -40.44 -17.57
CA THR A 73 -12.94 -41.77 -17.23
C THR A 73 -13.47 -42.27 -15.87
N THR A 74 -14.00 -43.49 -15.85
CA THR A 74 -14.57 -44.13 -14.65
C THR A 74 -13.87 -45.46 -14.32
N LYS A 75 -14.01 -45.90 -13.05
CA LYS A 75 -13.61 -47.25 -12.62
C LYS A 75 -14.70 -48.26 -12.99
N ALA A 76 -14.42 -49.56 -12.84
CA ALA A 76 -15.42 -50.60 -13.09
C ALA A 76 -16.73 -50.35 -12.30
N THR A 77 -17.85 -50.38 -13.04
CA THR A 77 -19.19 -50.09 -12.55
C THR A 77 -20.01 -51.35 -12.36
N TRP A 78 -19.66 -52.45 -13.02
CA TRP A 78 -20.32 -53.75 -12.87
C TRP A 78 -19.41 -54.78 -12.22
N LYS A 79 -19.98 -55.68 -11.40
CA LYS A 79 -19.28 -56.82 -10.78
C LYS A 79 -20.11 -58.11 -10.86
N SER A 80 -19.49 -59.22 -11.24
CA SER A 80 -20.17 -60.51 -11.32
C SER A 80 -20.64 -61.05 -9.96
N TYR A 81 -21.83 -61.68 -9.91
CA TYR A 81 -22.35 -62.33 -8.69
C TYR A 81 -21.48 -63.52 -8.20
N GLY A 82 -20.80 -64.22 -9.10
CA GLY A 82 -19.90 -65.34 -8.79
C GLY A 82 -18.42 -65.06 -9.14
N LYS A 83 -17.52 -65.91 -8.62
CA LYS A 83 -16.09 -65.89 -8.94
C LYS A 83 -15.80 -66.83 -10.12
N PHE A 84 -15.01 -66.35 -11.07
CA PHE A 84 -14.49 -67.11 -12.21
C PHE A 84 -12.97 -67.15 -12.06
N GLU A 85 -12.37 -68.35 -12.06
CA GLU A 85 -10.92 -68.52 -11.84
C GLU A 85 -10.43 -67.90 -10.51
N GLY A 86 -11.30 -67.88 -9.49
CA GLY A 86 -10.98 -67.35 -8.15
C GLY A 86 -11.26 -65.85 -7.95
N GLU A 87 -11.57 -65.11 -9.01
CA GLU A 87 -11.82 -63.66 -8.96
C GLU A 87 -13.19 -63.25 -9.51
N HIS A 88 -13.71 -62.12 -9.05
CA HIS A 88 -14.91 -61.53 -9.66
C HIS A 88 -14.53 -60.82 -10.96
N ARG A 89 -15.34 -61.00 -12.00
CA ARG A 89 -15.20 -60.21 -13.22
C ARG A 89 -15.80 -58.83 -13.00
N THR A 90 -15.13 -57.81 -13.53
CA THR A 90 -15.56 -56.42 -13.44
C THR A 90 -15.50 -55.76 -14.81
N SER A 91 -16.43 -54.84 -15.07
CA SER A 91 -16.53 -54.10 -16.34
C SER A 91 -16.96 -52.67 -16.08
N CYS A 92 -16.56 -51.75 -16.95
CA CYS A 92 -17.01 -50.36 -16.92
C CYS A 92 -18.05 -50.14 -18.02
N LEU A 93 -19.34 -50.32 -17.67
CA LEU A 93 -20.45 -50.34 -18.63
C LEU A 93 -21.25 -49.03 -18.65
N ASP A 94 -21.16 -48.25 -17.57
CA ASP A 94 -21.83 -46.97 -17.41
C ASP A 94 -20.90 -45.84 -17.88
N HIS A 95 -21.29 -45.14 -18.95
CA HIS A 95 -20.49 -44.07 -19.55
C HIS A 95 -21.04 -42.71 -19.17
N VAL A 96 -20.12 -41.74 -19.09
CA VAL A 96 -20.41 -40.34 -18.85
C VAL A 96 -19.68 -39.52 -19.90
N TYR A 97 -20.41 -38.71 -20.67
CA TYR A 97 -19.84 -37.79 -21.66
C TYR A 97 -20.32 -36.36 -21.40
N SER A 98 -19.45 -35.38 -21.64
CA SER A 98 -19.76 -33.96 -21.42
C SER A 98 -19.20 -33.05 -22.52
N ALA A 99 -19.96 -32.03 -22.91
CA ALA A 99 -19.53 -30.96 -23.81
C ALA A 99 -19.76 -29.61 -23.13
N GLY A 100 -18.72 -28.77 -23.07
CA GLY A 100 -18.79 -27.44 -22.47
C GLY A 100 -19.08 -27.42 -20.96
N LEU A 101 -18.93 -28.55 -20.27
CA LEU A 101 -19.13 -28.71 -18.83
C LEU A 101 -17.91 -29.39 -18.22
N ASP A 102 -17.34 -28.80 -17.16
CA ASP A 102 -16.33 -29.47 -16.35
C ASP A 102 -17.03 -30.48 -15.44
N CYS A 103 -16.83 -31.77 -15.75
CA CYS A 103 -17.47 -32.89 -15.06
C CYS A 103 -16.42 -33.79 -14.39
N SER A 104 -16.59 -34.05 -13.10
CA SER A 104 -15.83 -35.07 -12.37
C SER A 104 -16.73 -36.25 -12.01
N VAL A 105 -16.27 -37.49 -12.20
CA VAL A 105 -17.11 -38.68 -12.01
C VAL A 105 -16.56 -39.57 -10.90
N LYS A 106 -17.46 -40.05 -10.03
CA LYS A 106 -17.15 -40.95 -8.92
C LYS A 106 -18.08 -42.17 -8.94
N VAL A 107 -17.50 -43.35 -8.79
CA VAL A 107 -18.25 -44.61 -8.57
C VAL A 107 -18.38 -44.83 -7.06
N LEU A 108 -19.62 -45.05 -6.58
CA LEU A 108 -19.89 -45.32 -5.17
C LEU A 108 -19.65 -46.79 -4.81
N GLU A 109 -19.30 -47.06 -3.56
CA GLU A 109 -18.96 -48.42 -3.10
C GLU A 109 -20.19 -49.25 -2.71
N ASP A 110 -21.23 -48.59 -2.19
CA ASP A 110 -22.50 -49.22 -1.81
C ASP A 110 -23.42 -49.39 -3.02
N ALA A 111 -23.73 -50.63 -3.36
CA ALA A 111 -24.66 -50.98 -4.43
C ALA A 111 -25.70 -51.98 -3.92
N THR A 112 -26.98 -51.70 -4.17
CA THR A 112 -28.07 -52.67 -4.00
C THR A 112 -28.24 -53.59 -5.22
N SER A 113 -27.40 -53.40 -6.24
CA SER A 113 -27.41 -54.08 -7.54
C SER A 113 -26.01 -54.59 -7.92
N ASP A 114 -25.90 -55.35 -9.00
CA ASP A 114 -24.62 -55.72 -9.63
C ASP A 114 -23.93 -54.56 -10.35
N HIS A 115 -24.65 -53.45 -10.56
CA HIS A 115 -24.11 -52.15 -10.93
C HIS A 115 -23.89 -51.25 -9.71
N ARG A 116 -22.70 -50.65 -9.63
CA ARG A 116 -22.34 -49.59 -8.70
C ARG A 116 -22.88 -48.25 -9.20
N PRO A 117 -23.52 -47.43 -8.35
CA PRO A 117 -23.97 -46.11 -8.73
C PRO A 117 -22.83 -45.21 -9.20
N VAL A 118 -23.06 -44.48 -10.29
CA VAL A 118 -22.13 -43.49 -10.85
C VAL A 118 -22.68 -42.08 -10.60
N VAL A 119 -21.87 -41.22 -10.00
CA VAL A 119 -22.21 -39.82 -9.73
C VAL A 119 -21.33 -38.92 -10.60
N ALA A 120 -21.97 -38.10 -11.44
CA ALA A 120 -21.32 -37.07 -12.23
C ALA A 120 -21.51 -35.70 -11.55
N ASN A 121 -20.42 -35.12 -11.04
CA ASN A 121 -20.41 -33.80 -10.41
C ASN A 121 -20.03 -32.75 -11.47
N ILE A 122 -21.01 -31.93 -11.86
CA ILE A 122 -20.80 -30.73 -12.67
C ILE A 122 -20.28 -29.64 -11.73
N LEU A 123 -19.23 -28.89 -12.12
CA LEU A 123 -18.72 -27.80 -11.28
C LEU A 123 -19.83 -26.78 -10.95
N PRO A 124 -19.91 -26.24 -9.71
CA PRO A 124 -21.07 -25.46 -9.24
C PRO A 124 -21.38 -24.19 -10.03
N TRP A 125 -20.40 -23.65 -10.76
CA TRP A 125 -20.46 -22.31 -11.34
C TRP A 125 -21.09 -22.25 -12.74
N THR A 126 -21.27 -23.38 -13.44
CA THR A 126 -21.77 -23.40 -14.83
C THR A 126 -23.21 -22.92 -15.00
N SER A 127 -24.05 -23.07 -13.97
CA SER A 127 -25.44 -22.62 -14.00
C SER A 127 -25.58 -21.09 -14.15
N ILE A 128 -24.53 -20.33 -13.81
CA ILE A 128 -24.56 -18.88 -13.89
C ILE A 128 -24.74 -18.36 -15.32
N TYR A 129 -24.20 -19.08 -16.31
CA TYR A 129 -24.20 -18.67 -17.71
C TYR A 129 -25.58 -18.76 -18.37
N ILE A 130 -26.53 -19.42 -17.69
CA ILE A 130 -27.93 -19.58 -18.12
C ILE A 130 -28.79 -18.43 -17.56
N ILE A 131 -28.34 -17.75 -16.51
CA ILE A 131 -29.15 -16.74 -15.82
C ILE A 131 -29.13 -15.43 -16.61
N GLU A 132 -30.30 -14.99 -17.07
CA GLU A 132 -30.42 -13.74 -17.84
C GLU A 132 -30.52 -12.49 -16.99
N ASP A 133 -31.13 -12.61 -15.80
CA ASP A 133 -31.37 -11.49 -14.88
C ASP A 133 -30.10 -11.13 -14.12
N VAL A 134 -29.68 -9.87 -14.25
CA VAL A 134 -28.41 -9.35 -13.69
C VAL A 134 -28.38 -9.44 -12.16
N GLU A 135 -29.50 -9.25 -11.49
CA GLU A 135 -29.57 -9.31 -10.02
C GLU A 135 -29.49 -10.77 -9.54
N LYS A 136 -30.08 -11.72 -10.28
CA LYS A 136 -29.95 -13.16 -10.02
C LYS A 136 -28.53 -13.65 -10.25
N VAL A 137 -27.86 -13.20 -11.31
CA VAL A 137 -26.43 -13.51 -11.55
C VAL A 137 -25.58 -13.03 -10.38
N HIS A 138 -25.82 -11.81 -9.92
CA HIS A 138 -25.09 -11.22 -8.80
C HIS A 138 -25.32 -11.98 -7.48
N ARG A 139 -26.57 -12.34 -7.16
CA ARG A 139 -26.88 -13.16 -5.97
C ARG A 139 -26.24 -14.55 -6.03
N PHE A 140 -26.32 -15.22 -7.19
CA PHE A 140 -25.69 -16.52 -7.38
C PHE A 140 -24.18 -16.47 -7.10
N LEU A 141 -23.50 -15.40 -7.53
CA LEU A 141 -22.09 -15.16 -7.23
C LEU A 141 -21.82 -15.01 -5.74
N LEU A 142 -22.58 -14.15 -5.08
CA LEU A 142 -22.46 -13.88 -3.65
C LEU A 142 -22.70 -15.13 -2.81
N ASP A 143 -23.78 -15.86 -3.09
CA ASP A 143 -24.15 -17.05 -2.34
C ASP A 143 -23.06 -18.13 -2.49
N GLY A 144 -22.58 -18.35 -3.72
CA GLY A 144 -21.50 -19.31 -3.98
C GLY A 144 -20.19 -18.96 -3.28
N ILE A 145 -19.80 -17.67 -3.27
CA ILE A 145 -18.60 -17.22 -2.54
C ILE A 145 -18.80 -17.35 -1.03
N THR A 146 -19.97 -17.00 -0.53
CA THR A 146 -20.28 -17.02 0.92
C THR A 146 -20.27 -18.45 1.45
N VAL A 147 -20.91 -19.40 0.76
CA VAL A 147 -20.90 -20.83 1.13
C VAL A 147 -19.46 -21.36 1.18
N ALA A 148 -18.65 -21.06 0.17
CA ALA A 148 -17.24 -21.47 0.16
C ALA A 148 -16.43 -20.85 1.30
N LEU A 149 -16.71 -19.59 1.65
CA LEU A 149 -16.08 -18.91 2.78
C LEU A 149 -16.53 -19.50 4.12
N ASP A 150 -17.79 -19.84 4.29
CA ASP A 150 -18.28 -20.45 5.53
C ASP A 150 -17.69 -21.85 5.77
N GLU A 151 -17.41 -22.60 4.70
CA GLU A 151 -16.73 -23.90 4.78
C GLU A 151 -15.24 -23.76 5.12
N VAL A 152 -14.52 -22.90 4.39
CA VAL A 152 -13.04 -22.82 4.45
C VAL A 152 -12.55 -21.84 5.52
N ALA A 153 -13.34 -20.80 5.82
CA ALA A 153 -12.96 -19.67 6.67
C ALA A 153 -14.17 -19.12 7.48
N PRO A 154 -14.80 -19.92 8.35
CA PRO A 154 -15.99 -19.52 9.07
C PRO A 154 -15.75 -18.28 9.95
N ILE A 155 -16.76 -17.41 10.01
CA ILE A 155 -16.71 -16.18 10.82
C ILE A 155 -16.52 -16.54 12.30
N LYS A 156 -15.46 -16.01 12.91
CA LYS A 156 -15.18 -16.16 14.35
C LYS A 156 -15.30 -14.82 15.05
N THR A 157 -16.22 -14.74 16.00
CA THR A 157 -16.34 -13.58 16.89
C THR A 157 -15.29 -13.66 17.98
N ILE A 158 -14.28 -12.80 17.90
CA ILE A 158 -13.31 -12.60 18.98
C ILE A 158 -13.72 -11.40 19.83
N LYS A 159 -13.83 -11.59 21.16
CA LYS A 159 -13.94 -10.46 22.09
C LYS A 159 -12.61 -9.71 22.14
N VAL A 160 -12.46 -8.68 21.32
CA VAL A 160 -11.36 -7.73 21.42
C VAL A 160 -11.65 -6.82 22.61
N LYS A 161 -10.91 -6.98 23.72
CA LYS A 161 -10.93 -5.96 24.79
C LYS A 161 -10.44 -4.66 24.17
N THR A 162 -11.30 -3.65 24.11
CA THR A 162 -10.95 -2.33 23.61
C THR A 162 -9.92 -1.70 24.53
N GLY A 163 -8.72 -1.48 23.98
CA GLY A 163 -7.62 -0.81 24.66
C GLY A 163 -6.30 -1.57 24.51
N ASN A 164 -5.19 -0.82 24.63
CA ASN A 164 -3.91 -1.45 24.86
C ASN A 164 -4.03 -2.28 26.15
N ASN A 165 -3.95 -3.61 26.08
CA ASN A 165 -3.76 -4.48 27.25
C ASN A 165 -2.49 -4.04 28.00
N LEU A 166 -2.63 -3.05 28.87
CA LEU A 166 -1.60 -2.56 29.76
C LEU A 166 -1.64 -3.48 30.97
N TYR A 167 -0.71 -4.41 31.01
CA TYR A 167 -0.57 -5.29 32.16
C TYR A 167 0.14 -4.51 33.27
N LEU A 168 -0.63 -4.03 34.25
CA LEU A 168 -0.10 -3.45 35.47
C LEU A 168 0.46 -4.56 36.35
N ALA A 169 1.67 -4.37 36.87
CA ALA A 169 2.30 -5.34 37.74
C ALA A 169 1.67 -5.32 39.15
N PRO A 170 1.77 -6.43 39.92
CA PRO A 170 1.14 -6.54 41.24
C PRO A 170 1.56 -5.44 42.23
N ASP A 171 2.82 -5.00 42.14
CA ASP A 171 3.38 -3.92 42.94
C ASP A 171 2.73 -2.55 42.60
N THR A 172 2.50 -2.27 41.32
CA THR A 172 1.77 -1.08 40.87
C THR A 172 0.34 -1.08 41.40
N LEU A 173 -0.34 -2.23 41.34
CA LEU A 173 -1.72 -2.37 41.84
C LEU A 173 -1.78 -2.19 43.36
N LYS A 174 -0.80 -2.70 44.11
CA LYS A 174 -0.69 -2.48 45.56
C LYS A 174 -0.54 -0.99 45.88
N LEU A 175 0.37 -0.31 45.19
CA LEU A 175 0.60 1.13 45.41
C LEU A 175 -0.61 1.99 44.99
N MET A 176 -1.38 1.56 43.98
CA MET A 176 -2.64 2.22 43.61
C MET A 176 -3.70 2.12 44.70
N ARG A 177 -3.76 1.00 45.43
CA ARG A 177 -4.65 0.83 46.60
C ARG A 177 -4.19 1.71 47.76
N GLU A 178 -2.89 1.77 48.04
CA GLU A 178 -2.31 2.63 49.08
C GLU A 178 -2.58 4.12 48.79
N ARG A 179 -2.46 4.54 47.52
CA ARG A 179 -2.87 5.89 47.08
C ARG A 179 -4.32 6.21 47.41
N GLY A 180 -5.22 5.24 47.28
CA GLY A 180 -6.64 5.42 47.57
C GLY A 180 -6.95 5.66 49.05
N LYS A 181 -6.02 5.31 49.95
CA LYS A 181 -6.15 5.48 51.40
C LYS A 181 -5.43 6.74 51.92
N ALA A 182 -4.57 7.35 51.13
CA ALA A 182 -3.76 8.49 51.54
C ALA A 182 -4.45 9.84 51.29
N SER A 183 -4.09 10.85 52.09
CA SER A 183 -4.55 12.23 51.95
C SER A 183 -3.38 13.23 51.99
N GLY A 184 -3.63 14.49 51.63
CA GLY A 184 -2.63 15.57 51.76
C GLY A 184 -1.32 15.37 50.99
N SER A 185 -0.18 15.64 51.67
CA SER A 185 1.17 15.55 51.10
C SER A 185 1.58 14.11 50.76
N GLU A 186 1.13 13.15 51.57
CA GLU A 186 1.36 11.72 51.38
C GLU A 186 0.67 11.22 50.11
N TYR A 187 -0.60 11.59 49.90
CA TYR A 187 -1.31 11.30 48.64
C TYR A 187 -0.51 11.78 47.42
N ARG A 188 0.02 13.00 47.47
CA ARG A 188 0.78 13.58 46.35
C ARG A 188 2.06 12.78 46.07
N ARG A 189 2.76 12.34 47.11
CA ARG A 189 3.95 11.48 47.00
C ARG A 189 3.61 10.13 46.37
N ILE A 190 2.62 9.42 46.91
CA ILE A 190 2.22 8.08 46.43
C ILE A 190 1.64 8.16 45.02
N ARG A 191 0.83 9.18 44.69
CA ARG A 191 0.31 9.42 43.34
C ARG A 191 1.43 9.58 42.30
N ASN A 192 2.51 10.29 42.64
CA ASN A 192 3.66 10.46 41.75
C ASN A 192 4.41 9.14 41.55
N GLN A 193 4.56 8.33 42.60
CA GLN A 193 5.16 6.99 42.52
C GLN A 193 4.30 6.04 41.67
N VAL A 194 2.98 5.99 41.89
CA VAL A 194 2.01 5.24 41.06
C VAL A 194 2.15 5.64 39.59
N SER A 195 2.18 6.95 39.31
CA SER A 195 2.33 7.45 37.95
C SER A 195 3.63 6.98 37.31
N SER A 196 4.71 6.87 38.08
CA SER A 196 6.00 6.33 37.61
C SER A 196 5.92 4.82 37.33
N MET A 197 5.28 4.05 38.22
CA MET A 197 5.12 2.60 38.05
C MET A 197 4.21 2.24 36.87
N VAL A 198 3.14 2.99 36.65
CA VAL A 198 2.27 2.82 35.46
C VAL A 198 3.05 3.09 34.17
N LYS A 199 3.92 4.11 34.15
CA LYS A 199 4.80 4.38 33.00
C LYS A 199 5.77 3.23 32.75
N ARG A 200 6.40 2.70 33.81
CA ARG A 200 7.27 1.51 33.73
C ARG A 200 6.52 0.31 33.13
N ASP A 201 5.31 0.03 33.60
CA ASP A 201 4.51 -1.12 33.16
C ASP A 201 4.08 -0.98 31.71
N ARG A 202 3.80 0.26 31.28
CA ARG A 202 3.50 0.58 29.88
C ARG A 202 4.69 0.34 28.97
N VAL A 203 5.87 0.84 29.33
CA VAL A 203 7.09 0.59 28.56
C VAL A 203 7.37 -0.91 28.48
N ARG A 204 7.30 -1.64 29.60
CA ARG A 204 7.50 -3.10 29.64
C ARG A 204 6.53 -3.86 28.74
N THR A 205 5.24 -3.54 28.80
CA THR A 205 4.22 -4.13 27.93
C THR A 205 4.54 -3.88 26.46
N ASN A 206 4.93 -2.66 26.11
CA ASN A 206 5.26 -2.28 24.75
C ASN A 206 6.56 -2.92 24.26
N VAL A 207 7.58 -3.08 25.11
CA VAL A 207 8.81 -3.81 24.79
C VAL A 207 8.50 -5.27 24.43
N ASN A 208 7.64 -5.94 25.21
CA ASN A 208 7.22 -7.31 24.89
C ASN A 208 6.49 -7.39 23.54
N ARG A 209 5.73 -6.36 23.17
CA ARG A 209 5.10 -6.26 21.84
C ARG A 209 6.14 -6.05 20.74
N LEU A 210 7.12 -5.16 20.94
CA LEU A 210 8.21 -4.93 20.00
C LEU A 210 9.00 -6.21 19.71
N HIS A 211 9.29 -7.00 20.74
CA HIS A 211 9.98 -8.28 20.55
C HIS A 211 9.15 -9.26 19.72
N LYS A 212 7.83 -9.32 19.95
CA LYS A 212 6.91 -10.14 19.16
C LYS A 212 6.78 -9.66 17.70
N SER A 213 6.94 -8.36 17.45
CA SER A 213 6.83 -7.74 16.12
C SER A 213 8.17 -7.54 15.39
N CYS A 214 9.20 -8.34 15.71
CA CYS A 214 10.53 -8.23 15.10
C CYS A 214 11.14 -6.80 15.18
N ASN A 215 10.87 -6.08 16.26
CA ASN A 215 11.36 -4.72 16.55
C ASN A 215 10.77 -3.59 15.70
N ASP A 216 9.61 -3.73 15.05
CA ASP A 216 8.95 -2.60 14.38
C ASP A 216 8.39 -1.59 15.42
N PRO A 217 8.91 -0.34 15.48
CA PRO A 217 8.43 0.68 16.42
C PRO A 217 6.97 1.08 16.23
N ARG A 218 6.40 0.87 15.04
CA ARG A 218 5.01 1.26 14.70
C ARG A 218 3.98 0.45 15.47
N GLU A 219 4.26 -0.82 15.73
CA GLU A 219 3.38 -1.74 16.48
C GLU A 219 3.27 -1.37 17.97
N ALA A 220 4.30 -0.72 18.55
CA ALA A 220 4.26 -0.28 19.95
C ALA A 220 3.51 1.04 20.18
N ILE A 221 3.41 1.87 19.14
CA ILE A 221 2.73 3.17 19.17
C ILE A 221 1.24 3.02 18.82
N GLY A 222 0.88 1.92 18.13
CA GLY A 222 -0.45 1.69 17.57
C GLY A 222 -0.60 2.39 16.21
N LYS A 223 -1.50 1.88 15.37
CA LYS A 223 -1.89 2.60 14.14
C LYS A 223 -2.56 3.92 14.54
N LEU A 224 -1.89 5.04 14.28
CA LEU A 224 -2.55 6.35 14.25
C LEU A 224 -3.44 6.39 13.01
N SER A 225 -4.68 5.93 13.12
CA SER A 225 -5.72 6.41 12.23
C SER A 225 -5.96 7.88 12.57
N ALA A 226 -6.08 8.73 11.55
CA ALA A 226 -6.61 10.07 11.77
C ALA A 226 -8.03 9.88 12.36
N PRO A 227 -8.31 10.40 13.58
CA PRO A 227 -9.64 10.27 14.14
C PRO A 227 -10.62 10.98 13.20
N LEU A 228 -11.77 10.35 12.96
CA LEU A 228 -12.91 11.02 12.34
C LEU A 228 -13.30 12.23 13.22
N PRO A 229 -13.84 13.32 12.63
CA PRO A 229 -14.28 14.46 13.41
C PRO A 229 -15.36 14.04 14.40
N ALA A 230 -15.30 14.55 15.63
CA ALA A 230 -16.31 14.28 16.65
C ALA A 230 -17.66 14.96 16.31
N SER A 231 -17.62 16.03 15.51
CA SER A 231 -18.77 16.76 14.99
C SER A 231 -18.40 17.50 13.69
N ILE A 232 -19.39 17.75 12.83
CA ILE A 232 -19.29 18.62 11.65
C ILE A 232 -20.32 19.74 11.74
N GLU A 233 -20.11 20.84 11.02
CA GLU A 233 -21.06 21.95 10.93
C GLU A 233 -22.00 21.75 9.74
N VAL A 234 -23.30 21.72 10.01
CA VAL A 234 -24.37 21.73 9.00
C VAL A 234 -25.10 23.05 9.15
N SER A 235 -25.04 23.91 8.13
CA SER A 235 -25.68 25.23 8.15
C SER A 235 -25.31 26.09 9.38
N GLY A 236 -24.05 25.97 9.85
CA GLY A 236 -23.52 26.70 11.00
C GLY A 236 -23.83 26.08 12.37
N ILE A 237 -24.51 24.92 12.42
CA ILE A 237 -24.82 24.20 13.66
C ILE A 237 -23.97 22.92 13.75
N PRO A 238 -23.25 22.68 14.85
CA PRO A 238 -22.49 21.46 15.03
C PRO A 238 -23.42 20.27 15.30
N THR A 239 -23.13 19.12 14.68
CA THR A 239 -23.84 17.86 14.93
C THR A 239 -23.63 17.35 16.36
N LEU A 240 -24.66 16.77 16.98
CA LEU A 240 -24.67 16.43 18.41
C LEU A 240 -24.02 15.07 18.71
N ASN A 241 -24.06 14.16 17.74
CA ASN A 241 -23.54 12.80 17.91
C ASN A 241 -22.95 12.25 16.60
N SER A 242 -22.26 11.11 16.70
CA SER A 242 -21.61 10.47 15.56
C SER A 242 -22.59 9.99 14.48
N ALA A 243 -23.84 9.68 14.84
CA ALA A 243 -24.86 9.25 13.87
C ALA A 243 -25.31 10.43 12.99
N GLU A 244 -25.62 11.58 13.60
CA GLU A 244 -25.93 12.83 12.88
C GLU A 244 -24.75 13.29 12.02
N THR A 245 -23.53 13.18 12.53
CA THR A 245 -22.30 13.47 11.77
C THR A 245 -22.20 12.60 10.51
N ALA A 246 -22.51 11.31 10.63
CA ALA A 246 -22.47 10.38 9.51
C ALA A 246 -23.58 10.69 8.47
N THR A 247 -24.80 10.98 8.92
CA THR A 247 -25.93 11.33 8.04
C THR A 247 -25.64 12.60 7.25
N ALA A 248 -25.17 13.66 7.92
CA ALA A 248 -24.85 14.92 7.28
C ALA A 248 -23.68 14.81 6.28
N MET A 249 -22.67 13.99 6.56
CA MET A 249 -21.63 13.66 5.57
C MET A 249 -22.20 12.92 4.37
N ASN A 250 -23.12 11.97 4.61
CA ASN A 250 -23.72 11.18 3.54
C ASN A 250 -24.58 12.06 2.61
N GLU A 251 -25.43 12.92 3.16
CA GLU A 251 -26.24 13.88 2.39
C GLU A 251 -25.37 14.82 1.56
N PHE A 252 -24.27 15.33 2.13
CA PHE A 252 -23.31 16.17 1.41
C PHE A 252 -22.69 15.46 0.20
N TYR A 253 -22.38 14.17 0.32
CA TYR A 253 -21.83 13.40 -0.80
C TYR A 253 -22.87 13.01 -1.84
N ILE A 254 -24.10 12.67 -1.42
CA ILE A 254 -25.21 12.40 -2.33
C ILE A 254 -25.52 13.64 -3.18
N CYS A 255 -25.59 14.82 -2.56
CA CYS A 255 -25.86 16.08 -3.26
C CYS A 255 -24.80 16.45 -4.32
N LYS A 256 -23.56 15.96 -4.18
CA LYS A 256 -22.49 16.19 -5.17
C LYS A 256 -22.56 15.30 -6.41
N VAL A 257 -23.38 14.26 -6.40
CA VAL A 257 -23.53 13.35 -7.53
C VAL A 257 -24.74 13.83 -8.33
N GLU A 258 -24.49 14.57 -9.42
CA GLU A 258 -25.52 14.78 -10.45
C GLU A 258 -25.87 13.42 -11.07
N THR A 259 -27.15 13.15 -11.30
CA THR A 259 -27.60 11.94 -12.00
C THR A 259 -27.08 11.98 -13.44
N PRO A 260 -26.15 11.09 -13.84
CA PRO A 260 -25.66 11.10 -15.21
C PRO A 260 -26.77 10.66 -16.17
N GLU A 261 -26.90 11.36 -17.30
CA GLU A 261 -27.73 10.92 -18.42
C GLU A 261 -27.22 9.58 -18.96
N ARG A 262 -28.13 8.70 -19.39
CA ARG A 262 -27.80 7.35 -19.87
C ARG A 262 -26.88 7.45 -21.10
N PRO A 263 -25.68 6.85 -21.08
CA PRO A 263 -24.89 6.71 -22.29
C PRO A 263 -25.59 5.72 -23.24
N SER A 264 -25.67 6.10 -24.52
CA SER A 264 -26.11 5.22 -25.61
C SER A 264 -25.13 4.06 -25.78
N SER A 265 -25.67 2.84 -25.72
CA SER A 265 -25.03 1.51 -25.84
C SER A 265 -23.50 1.44 -26.03
N LEU A 266 -22.79 1.00 -24.98
CA LEU A 266 -21.45 0.41 -25.10
C LEU A 266 -21.58 -1.03 -25.63
N ALA A 267 -21.29 -1.25 -26.91
CA ALA A 267 -21.57 -2.50 -27.62
C ALA A 267 -20.42 -3.53 -27.62
N ALA A 268 -19.35 -3.34 -26.84
CA ALA A 268 -18.20 -4.25 -26.83
C ALA A 268 -18.20 -5.19 -25.60
N PRO A 269 -18.00 -6.52 -25.79
CA PRO A 269 -17.86 -7.44 -24.67
C PRO A 269 -16.57 -7.14 -23.89
N PHE A 270 -16.68 -7.08 -22.56
CA PHE A 270 -15.57 -6.86 -21.63
C PHE A 270 -14.80 -8.17 -21.41
N VAL A 271 -13.51 -8.19 -21.79
CA VAL A 271 -12.65 -9.41 -21.80
C VAL A 271 -11.51 -9.33 -20.76
N GLY A 272 -11.44 -8.28 -19.94
CA GLY A 272 -10.24 -7.93 -19.14
C GLY A 272 -10.24 -8.21 -17.62
N ILE A 273 -11.23 -8.91 -17.06
CA ILE A 273 -11.47 -8.92 -15.60
C ILE A 273 -10.32 -9.48 -14.78
N ALA A 274 -9.68 -10.56 -15.24
CA ALA A 274 -8.55 -11.14 -14.51
C ALA A 274 -7.40 -10.13 -14.37
N LYS A 275 -7.17 -9.28 -15.38
CA LYS A 275 -6.14 -8.23 -15.34
C LYS A 275 -6.53 -7.12 -14.35
N VAL A 276 -7.80 -6.72 -14.35
CA VAL A 276 -8.34 -5.73 -13.41
C VAL A 276 -8.18 -6.22 -11.96
N ILE A 277 -8.69 -7.41 -11.65
CA ILE A 277 -8.63 -7.98 -10.29
C ILE A 277 -7.17 -8.14 -9.82
N LYS A 278 -6.25 -8.62 -10.69
CA LYS A 278 -4.81 -8.71 -10.35
C LYS A 278 -4.21 -7.33 -10.03
N GLY A 279 -4.61 -6.29 -10.76
CA GLY A 279 -4.14 -4.91 -10.59
C GLY A 279 -4.64 -4.22 -9.32
N MET A 280 -5.74 -4.67 -8.72
CA MET A 280 -6.28 -4.10 -7.48
C MET A 280 -5.29 -4.27 -6.30
N ARG A 281 -5.38 -3.44 -5.27
CA ARG A 281 -4.60 -3.67 -4.04
C ARG A 281 -5.26 -4.81 -3.24
N ALA A 282 -4.48 -5.79 -2.79
CA ALA A 282 -5.00 -6.83 -1.91
C ALA A 282 -5.33 -6.21 -0.54
N THR A 283 -6.62 -6.03 -0.25
CA THR A 283 -7.14 -5.47 1.00
C THR A 283 -8.09 -6.48 1.65
N GLU A 284 -8.09 -6.48 2.99
CA GLU A 284 -9.05 -7.24 3.81
C GLU A 284 -10.24 -6.36 4.24
N ALA A 285 -10.39 -5.19 3.61
CA ALA A 285 -11.53 -4.32 3.87
C ALA A 285 -12.77 -4.93 3.21
N LEU A 286 -13.87 -4.97 3.95
CA LEU A 286 -15.13 -5.52 3.48
C LEU A 286 -15.97 -4.41 2.83
N GLY A 287 -16.43 -4.67 1.62
CA GLY A 287 -17.43 -3.85 0.94
C GLY A 287 -18.84 -4.13 1.45
N VAL A 288 -19.83 -3.59 0.74
CA VAL A 288 -21.26 -3.86 1.01
C VAL A 288 -21.61 -5.32 0.72
N ASP A 289 -20.84 -5.95 -0.16
CA ASP A 289 -20.90 -7.36 -0.54
C ASP A 289 -20.29 -8.31 0.51
N GLY A 290 -19.59 -7.79 1.53
CA GLY A 290 -18.94 -8.62 2.55
C GLY A 290 -17.77 -9.47 2.04
N ILE A 291 -17.30 -9.24 0.81
CA ILE A 291 -16.21 -10.02 0.18
C ILE A 291 -14.95 -9.16 0.09
N PRO A 292 -13.82 -9.56 0.71
CA PRO A 292 -12.59 -8.80 0.59
C PRO A 292 -11.89 -9.06 -0.76
N VAL A 293 -11.18 -8.06 -1.28
CA VAL A 293 -10.44 -8.12 -2.56
C VAL A 293 -9.38 -9.23 -2.54
N SER A 294 -8.84 -9.55 -1.36
CA SER A 294 -7.91 -10.67 -1.15
C SER A 294 -8.50 -12.02 -1.59
N ILE A 295 -9.81 -12.24 -1.38
CA ILE A 295 -10.52 -13.47 -1.75
C ILE A 295 -10.76 -13.51 -3.26
N LEU A 296 -11.20 -12.41 -3.87
CA LEU A 296 -11.36 -12.30 -5.32
C LEU A 296 -10.04 -12.60 -6.06
N LYS A 297 -8.90 -12.16 -5.50
CA LYS A 297 -7.58 -12.47 -6.04
C LYS A 297 -7.18 -13.93 -5.91
N LYS A 298 -7.48 -14.56 -4.78
CA LYS A 298 -7.17 -15.99 -4.55
C LYS A 298 -8.03 -16.91 -5.42
N GLY A 299 -9.30 -16.56 -5.61
CA GLY A 299 -10.26 -17.31 -6.42
C GLY A 299 -10.27 -16.93 -7.90
N ILE A 300 -9.29 -16.17 -8.38
CA ILE A 300 -9.37 -15.52 -9.70
C ILE A 300 -9.54 -16.48 -10.87
N GLU A 301 -8.92 -17.66 -10.80
CA GLU A 301 -9.02 -18.69 -11.85
C GLU A 301 -10.45 -19.20 -12.02
N VAL A 302 -11.22 -19.23 -10.93
CA VAL A 302 -12.61 -19.71 -10.92
C VAL A 302 -13.61 -18.56 -11.09
N LEU A 303 -13.34 -17.40 -10.47
CA LEU A 303 -14.29 -16.28 -10.39
C LEU A 303 -14.23 -15.33 -11.60
N ALA A 304 -13.12 -15.29 -12.35
CA ALA A 304 -12.97 -14.34 -13.45
C ALA A 304 -14.05 -14.50 -14.54
N GLY A 305 -14.39 -15.75 -14.90
CA GLY A 305 -15.41 -16.06 -15.90
C GLY A 305 -16.82 -15.62 -15.47
N PRO A 306 -17.32 -16.05 -14.29
CA PRO A 306 -18.61 -15.64 -13.77
C PRO A 306 -18.76 -14.13 -13.57
N ILE A 307 -17.72 -13.45 -13.07
CA ILE A 307 -17.74 -11.97 -12.92
C ILE A 307 -17.78 -11.30 -14.30
N ALA A 308 -17.12 -11.87 -15.32
CA ALA A 308 -17.21 -11.37 -16.70
C ALA A 308 -18.59 -11.51 -17.29
N HIS A 309 -19.26 -12.62 -17.00
CA HIS A 309 -20.65 -12.79 -17.38
C HIS A 309 -21.52 -11.70 -16.73
N LEU A 310 -21.39 -11.45 -15.43
CA LEU A 310 -22.14 -10.39 -14.74
C LEU A 310 -21.94 -9.01 -15.38
N VAL A 311 -20.69 -8.60 -15.63
CA VAL A 311 -20.37 -7.29 -16.22
C VAL A 311 -20.95 -7.19 -17.63
N ASN A 312 -20.77 -8.21 -18.46
CA ASN A 312 -21.28 -8.20 -19.83
C ASN A 312 -22.80 -8.17 -19.89
N ARG A 313 -23.48 -8.91 -19.00
CA ARG A 313 -24.95 -8.84 -18.87
C ARG A 313 -25.40 -7.46 -18.42
N SER A 314 -24.73 -6.87 -17.43
CA SER A 314 -25.04 -5.53 -16.91
C SER A 314 -24.89 -4.44 -17.96
N LEU A 315 -23.84 -4.51 -18.79
CA LEU A 315 -23.61 -3.59 -19.91
C LEU A 315 -24.66 -3.79 -21.01
N ALA A 316 -24.97 -5.03 -21.38
CA ALA A 316 -25.94 -5.35 -22.43
C ALA A 316 -27.38 -4.95 -22.07
N SER A 317 -27.78 -5.13 -20.81
CA SER A 317 -29.12 -4.76 -20.32
C SER A 317 -29.22 -3.29 -19.90
N GLY A 318 -28.09 -2.60 -19.73
CA GLY A 318 -28.04 -1.26 -19.12
C GLY A 318 -28.48 -1.24 -17.65
N THR A 319 -28.49 -2.39 -16.97
CA THR A 319 -28.90 -2.51 -15.56
C THR A 319 -27.73 -2.94 -14.69
N VAL A 320 -27.48 -2.22 -13.59
CA VAL A 320 -26.43 -2.55 -12.60
C VAL A 320 -27.08 -3.16 -11.36
N PRO A 321 -26.52 -4.24 -10.76
CA PRO A 321 -27.01 -4.79 -9.50
C PRO A 321 -27.12 -3.74 -8.40
N THR A 322 -28.14 -3.86 -7.57
CA THR A 322 -28.44 -2.88 -6.53
C THR A 322 -27.29 -2.73 -5.53
N ALA A 323 -26.69 -3.85 -5.12
CA ALA A 323 -25.55 -3.83 -4.20
C ALA A 323 -24.32 -3.13 -4.78
N LEU A 324 -24.08 -3.23 -6.10
CA LEU A 324 -22.96 -2.58 -6.78
C LEU A 324 -23.17 -1.08 -7.00
N LYS A 325 -24.38 -0.56 -6.76
CA LYS A 325 -24.67 0.88 -6.71
C LYS A 325 -24.36 1.48 -5.33
N MET A 326 -24.21 0.63 -4.31
CA MET A 326 -23.92 1.07 -2.95
C MET A 326 -22.40 1.10 -2.74
N SER A 327 -21.92 2.10 -2.01
CA SER A 327 -20.51 2.21 -1.65
C SER A 327 -20.35 2.57 -0.19
N ASN A 328 -19.36 1.99 0.48
CA ASN A 328 -19.01 2.37 1.84
C ASN A 328 -18.12 3.62 1.80
N VAL A 329 -18.69 4.77 2.12
CA VAL A 329 -17.96 6.04 2.05
C VAL A 329 -17.15 6.23 3.33
N GLN A 330 -15.83 6.07 3.23
CA GLN A 330 -14.92 6.44 4.31
C GLN A 330 -14.35 7.85 4.05
N PRO A 331 -14.79 8.89 4.79
CA PRO A 331 -14.32 10.24 4.60
C PRO A 331 -12.87 10.38 5.08
N VAL A 332 -11.96 10.80 4.18
CA VAL A 332 -10.55 11.04 4.51
C VAL A 332 -10.27 12.54 4.59
N PHE A 333 -9.85 13.02 5.77
CA PHE A 333 -9.52 14.42 6.00
C PHE A 333 -8.25 14.84 5.25
N LYS A 334 -8.32 15.88 4.41
CA LYS A 334 -7.14 16.52 3.81
C LYS A 334 -6.63 17.65 4.72
N GLY A 335 -5.75 17.30 5.66
CA GLY A 335 -5.20 18.20 6.69
C GLY A 335 -4.19 19.26 6.24
N LYS A 336 -4.53 20.12 5.27
CA LYS A 336 -3.73 21.29 4.88
C LYS A 336 -4.60 22.54 4.82
N GLY A 337 -4.79 23.20 5.97
CA GLY A 337 -5.42 24.53 6.07
C GLY A 337 -6.96 24.56 6.03
N LYS A 338 -7.63 23.40 5.93
CA LYS A 338 -9.10 23.32 5.92
C LYS A 338 -9.65 22.90 7.28
N SER A 339 -10.80 23.45 7.67
CA SER A 339 -11.45 23.13 8.96
C SER A 339 -11.89 21.67 8.99
N ALA A 340 -11.63 20.99 10.11
CA ALA A 340 -12.10 19.62 10.33
C ALA A 340 -13.63 19.52 10.51
N ALA A 341 -14.29 20.65 10.80
CA ALA A 341 -15.74 20.77 10.93
C ALA A 341 -16.46 20.90 9.58
N ASP A 342 -15.73 21.24 8.50
CA ASP A 342 -16.28 21.39 7.16
C ASP A 342 -16.27 20.06 6.40
N SER A 343 -17.45 19.60 5.94
CA SER A 343 -17.63 18.41 5.12
C SER A 343 -16.82 18.42 3.81
N ALA A 344 -16.53 19.60 3.24
CA ALA A 344 -15.72 19.74 2.03
C ALA A 344 -14.23 19.41 2.23
N SER A 345 -13.78 19.30 3.48
CA SER A 345 -12.42 18.88 3.85
C SER A 345 -12.17 17.38 3.67
N TYR A 346 -13.22 16.59 3.46
CA TYR A 346 -13.17 15.14 3.36
C TYR A 346 -13.47 14.69 1.92
N ARG A 347 -12.75 13.68 1.43
CA ARG A 347 -13.01 13.09 0.10
C ARG A 347 -13.48 11.64 0.19
N PRO A 348 -14.48 11.23 -0.62
CA PRO A 348 -14.85 9.83 -0.77
C PRO A 348 -13.80 9.11 -1.65
N VAL A 349 -13.55 7.84 -1.36
CA VAL A 349 -12.70 6.96 -2.19
C VAL A 349 -13.63 6.02 -2.95
N LEU A 350 -13.64 6.12 -4.28
CA LEU A 350 -14.38 5.22 -5.17
C LEU A 350 -13.40 4.64 -6.20
N GLU A 351 -13.52 3.34 -6.48
CA GLU A 351 -12.73 2.65 -7.50
C GLU A 351 -13.67 2.22 -8.63
N ILE A 352 -13.43 2.72 -9.85
CA ILE A 352 -14.31 2.50 -11.00
C ILE A 352 -13.64 1.53 -11.98
N VAL A 353 -14.27 0.38 -12.21
CA VAL A 353 -13.77 -0.69 -13.10
C VAL A 353 -13.73 -0.26 -14.57
N VAL A 354 -14.60 0.67 -14.98
CA VAL A 354 -14.75 1.16 -16.37
C VAL A 354 -13.74 2.26 -16.73
N LYS A 355 -12.91 2.70 -15.77
CA LYS A 355 -12.01 3.84 -15.97
C LYS A 355 -11.06 3.67 -17.16
N SER A 356 -10.44 2.50 -17.30
CA SER A 356 -9.46 2.24 -18.37
C SER A 356 -10.09 2.31 -19.76
N ASP A 357 -11.26 1.70 -19.92
CA ASP A 357 -11.95 1.63 -21.22
C ASP A 357 -12.52 3.01 -21.61
N LEU A 358 -12.97 3.79 -20.63
CA LEU A 358 -13.42 5.17 -20.84
C LEU A 358 -12.24 6.09 -21.22
N GLU A 359 -11.08 5.94 -20.56
CA GLU A 359 -9.86 6.68 -20.93
C GLU A 359 -9.42 6.35 -22.36
N ASP A 360 -9.47 5.08 -22.76
CA ASP A 360 -9.15 4.65 -24.12
C ASP A 360 -10.16 5.15 -25.16
N HIS A 361 -11.46 5.18 -24.82
CA HIS A 361 -12.49 5.74 -25.70
C HIS A 361 -12.34 7.26 -25.86
N LEU A 362 -12.15 8.00 -24.77
CA LEU A 362 -11.95 9.46 -24.79
C LEU A 362 -10.66 9.87 -25.52
N ALA A 363 -9.62 9.03 -25.46
CA ALA A 363 -8.40 9.23 -26.24
C ALA A 363 -8.64 9.03 -27.74
N LYS A 364 -9.49 8.08 -28.14
CA LYS A 364 -9.84 7.83 -29.55
C LYS A 364 -10.77 8.88 -30.14
N THR A 365 -11.63 9.49 -29.33
CA THR A 365 -12.60 10.50 -29.78
C THR A 365 -12.06 11.94 -29.70
N GLU A 366 -10.82 12.14 -29.24
CA GLU A 366 -10.21 13.46 -28.99
C GLU A 366 -11.09 14.42 -28.16
N ALA A 367 -11.99 13.88 -27.34
CA ALA A 367 -13.00 14.66 -26.62
C ALA A 367 -12.41 15.55 -25.50
N LEU A 368 -11.13 15.40 -25.15
CA LEU A 368 -10.48 16.15 -24.08
C LEU A 368 -9.61 17.31 -24.62
N PRO A 369 -9.81 18.55 -24.13
CA PRO A 369 -9.03 19.71 -24.57
C PRO A 369 -7.52 19.53 -24.36
N ASN A 370 -6.70 20.02 -25.29
CA ASN A 370 -5.22 19.99 -25.17
C ASN A 370 -4.67 20.78 -23.98
N THR A 371 -5.51 21.62 -23.34
CA THR A 371 -5.20 22.39 -22.13
C THR A 371 -5.54 21.66 -20.83
N GLN A 372 -6.16 20.48 -20.89
CA GLN A 372 -6.42 19.66 -19.71
C GLN A 372 -5.21 18.76 -19.44
N PHE A 373 -4.46 19.07 -18.38
CA PHE A 373 -3.24 18.32 -18.00
C PHE A 373 -3.49 17.27 -16.89
N GLY A 374 -4.54 17.46 -16.09
CA GLY A 374 -4.88 16.56 -14.98
C GLY A 374 -5.53 15.26 -15.47
N PHE A 375 -5.18 14.15 -14.83
CA PHE A 375 -5.77 12.81 -15.07
C PHE A 375 -5.62 12.29 -16.51
N ARG A 376 -4.58 12.73 -17.25
CA ARG A 376 -4.23 12.21 -18.57
C ARG A 376 -2.89 11.50 -18.55
N LYS A 377 -2.79 10.40 -19.30
CA LYS A 377 -1.53 9.68 -19.52
C LYS A 377 -0.58 10.58 -20.32
N GLY A 378 0.66 10.74 -19.84
CA GLY A 378 1.68 11.56 -20.51
C GLY A 378 1.64 13.07 -20.19
N HIS A 379 0.69 13.55 -19.38
CA HIS A 379 0.64 14.93 -18.91
C HIS A 379 0.90 15.01 -17.40
N SER A 380 1.51 16.10 -16.95
CA SER A 380 1.89 16.32 -15.55
C SER A 380 1.57 17.74 -15.10
N THR A 381 1.61 17.96 -13.79
CA THR A 381 1.55 19.32 -13.22
C THR A 381 2.73 20.18 -13.67
N THR A 382 3.87 19.57 -14.00
CA THR A 382 5.04 20.28 -14.56
C THR A 382 4.81 20.72 -16.00
N ALA A 383 4.11 19.91 -16.82
CA ALA A 383 3.72 20.31 -18.17
C ALA A 383 2.71 21.46 -18.16
N ALA A 384 1.75 21.44 -17.21
CA ALA A 384 0.82 22.54 -16.99
C ALA A 384 1.54 23.84 -16.61
N LEU A 385 2.51 23.75 -15.70
CA LEU A 385 3.32 24.89 -15.26
C LEU A 385 4.20 25.42 -16.40
N ALA A 386 4.87 24.54 -17.16
CA ALA A 386 5.69 24.96 -18.30
C ALA A 386 4.87 25.68 -19.38
N THR A 387 3.64 25.22 -19.65
CA THR A 387 2.72 25.88 -20.60
C THR A 387 2.23 27.24 -20.08
N ALA A 388 2.10 27.38 -18.75
CA ALA A 388 1.78 28.65 -18.11
C ALA A 388 2.99 29.61 -18.12
N ASP A 389 4.20 29.12 -17.83
CA ASP A 389 5.46 29.87 -17.86
C ASP A 389 5.74 30.44 -19.25
N THR A 390 5.51 29.64 -20.31
CA THR A 390 5.66 30.12 -21.71
C THR A 390 4.69 31.24 -22.08
N LYS A 391 3.58 31.39 -21.35
CA LYS A 391 2.63 32.51 -21.51
C LYS A 391 2.97 33.73 -20.65
N LEU A 392 3.81 33.57 -19.63
CA LEU A 392 4.15 34.59 -18.64
C LEU A 392 5.45 35.36 -18.95
N LEU A 393 6.28 34.90 -19.89
CA LEU A 393 7.57 35.52 -20.27
C LEU A 393 7.45 36.78 -21.16
N GLY A 394 6.46 37.64 -20.89
CA GLY A 394 6.30 38.96 -21.52
C GLY A 394 6.24 40.10 -20.50
N SER A 395 7.37 40.78 -20.32
CA SER A 395 7.62 42.10 -19.67
C SER A 395 7.56 42.27 -18.14
N SER A 396 8.62 42.92 -17.64
CA SER A 396 8.94 43.61 -16.37
C SER A 396 8.10 44.90 -16.17
N ASP A 397 7.87 45.55 -15.01
CA ASP A 397 8.44 45.64 -13.64
C ASP A 397 7.36 46.13 -12.62
N LEU A 398 7.60 45.94 -11.31
CA LEU A 398 6.95 46.51 -10.09
C LEU A 398 5.41 46.38 -9.89
N THR A 399 5.01 45.86 -8.72
CA THR A 399 3.65 45.34 -8.38
C THR A 399 3.11 44.45 -9.47
N ILE A 400 3.43 43.16 -9.37
CA ILE A 400 3.12 42.23 -10.43
C ILE A 400 1.62 41.92 -10.36
N ASN A 401 0.86 42.48 -11.31
CA ASN A 401 -0.52 42.09 -11.53
C ASN A 401 -0.54 40.84 -12.41
N ILE A 402 -0.65 39.65 -11.79
CA ILE A 402 -0.70 38.37 -12.50
C ILE A 402 -2.17 37.99 -12.69
N GLY A 403 -2.74 38.26 -13.86
CA GLY A 403 -4.10 37.84 -14.20
C GLY A 403 -5.21 38.55 -13.43
N GLY A 404 -5.03 39.84 -13.10
CA GLY A 404 -6.00 40.63 -12.33
C GLY A 404 -5.79 40.60 -10.82
N VAL A 405 -4.70 39.99 -10.34
CA VAL A 405 -4.33 39.90 -8.92
C VAL A 405 -3.02 40.65 -8.69
N GLU A 406 -3.08 41.71 -7.89
CA GLU A 406 -1.90 42.44 -7.42
C GLU A 406 -1.14 41.62 -6.37
N VAL A 407 0.15 41.41 -6.59
CA VAL A 407 1.04 40.70 -5.67
C VAL A 407 1.88 41.71 -4.89
N ASP A 408 1.63 41.78 -3.58
CA ASP A 408 2.33 42.65 -2.63
C ASP A 408 3.81 42.25 -2.41
N PRO A 409 4.68 43.21 -2.03
CA PRO A 409 6.04 42.90 -1.59
C PRO A 409 6.04 42.05 -0.31
N PHE A 410 6.93 41.05 -0.24
CA PHE A 410 7.10 40.18 0.92
C PHE A 410 8.48 40.37 1.56
N ASP A 411 8.51 40.38 2.90
CA ASP A 411 9.75 40.53 3.70
C ASP A 411 10.60 39.24 3.76
N GLU A 412 10.05 38.11 3.29
CA GLU A 412 10.71 36.81 3.26
C GLU A 412 10.65 36.20 1.87
N ILE A 413 11.77 35.66 1.37
CA ILE A 413 11.82 34.81 0.19
C ILE A 413 12.09 33.36 0.58
N GLU A 414 11.31 32.43 0.05
CA GLU A 414 11.55 30.99 0.24
C GLU A 414 12.19 30.39 -1.01
N PHE A 415 13.43 29.94 -0.89
CA PHE A 415 14.18 29.28 -1.95
C PHE A 415 14.50 27.83 -1.57
N LEU A 416 13.99 26.88 -2.36
CA LEU A 416 14.15 25.44 -2.14
C LEU A 416 13.85 25.00 -0.68
N GLY A 417 12.87 25.63 -0.04
CA GLY A 417 12.47 25.34 1.35
C GLY A 417 13.29 26.04 2.43
N VAL A 418 14.22 26.92 2.06
CA VAL A 418 14.97 27.80 2.97
C VAL A 418 14.43 29.22 2.89
N LYS A 419 14.20 29.85 4.04
CA LYS A 419 13.66 31.21 4.13
C LYS A 419 14.76 32.22 4.39
N PHE A 420 14.79 33.27 3.60
CA PHE A 420 15.71 34.39 3.73
C PHE A 420 14.92 35.67 3.97
N ASP A 421 15.49 36.58 4.76
CA ASP A 421 14.97 37.95 4.89
C ASP A 421 15.50 38.85 3.76
N THR A 422 15.09 40.11 3.76
CA THR A 422 15.54 41.15 2.82
C THR A 422 17.04 41.42 2.86
N ALA A 423 17.73 41.06 3.95
CA ALA A 423 19.19 41.13 4.09
C ALA A 423 19.89 39.82 3.69
N LEU A 424 19.15 38.88 3.08
CA LEU A 424 19.60 37.54 2.68
C LEU A 424 20.16 36.70 3.83
N THR A 425 19.71 36.97 5.07
CA THR A 425 20.08 36.16 6.23
C THR A 425 19.10 35.00 6.42
N THR A 426 19.58 33.92 7.04
CA THR A 426 18.78 32.71 7.30
C THR A 426 18.03 32.75 8.64
N VAL A 427 17.92 33.93 9.27
CA VAL A 427 17.26 34.09 10.57
C VAL A 427 15.80 33.58 10.56
N PRO A 428 14.94 33.91 9.57
CA PRO A 428 13.56 33.41 9.53
C PRO A 428 13.48 31.88 9.45
N HIS A 429 14.39 31.27 8.67
CA HIS A 429 14.48 29.82 8.56
C HIS A 429 14.94 29.17 9.87
N ASN A 430 15.96 29.75 10.52
CA ASN A 430 16.48 29.26 11.81
C ASN A 430 15.42 29.30 12.91
N ILE A 431 14.58 30.35 12.96
CA ILE A 431 13.44 30.43 13.89
C ILE A 431 12.42 29.31 13.60
N THR A 432 12.14 29.05 12.31
CA THR A 432 11.24 27.98 11.88
C THR A 432 11.78 26.61 12.29
N ILE A 433 13.09 26.34 12.08
CA ILE A 433 13.75 25.12 12.55
C ILE A 433 13.71 25.02 14.08
N ALA A 434 13.98 26.10 14.82
CA ALA A 434 13.95 26.10 16.28
C ALA A 434 12.57 25.68 16.82
N LYS A 435 11.49 26.27 16.29
CA LYS A 435 10.11 25.87 16.63
C LYS A 435 9.84 24.40 16.27
N ALA A 436 10.29 23.96 15.10
CA ALA A 436 10.12 22.59 14.62
C ALA A 436 10.90 21.56 15.46
N ALA A 437 12.10 21.92 15.92
CA ALA A 437 12.95 21.11 16.78
C ALA A 437 12.36 21.00 18.19
N ALA A 438 11.89 22.10 18.79
CA ALA A 438 11.23 22.10 20.10
C ALA A 438 9.98 21.20 20.12
N LYS A 439 9.12 21.30 19.09
CA LYS A 439 7.95 20.41 18.94
C LYS A 439 8.34 18.93 18.88
N ARG A 440 9.43 18.61 18.18
CA ARG A 440 9.94 17.23 18.06
C ARG A 440 10.59 16.73 19.34
N ALA A 441 11.32 17.57 20.07
CA ALA A 441 11.87 17.24 21.38
C ALA A 441 10.73 16.90 22.37
N ALA A 442 9.65 17.68 22.37
CA ALA A 442 8.45 17.38 23.17
C ALA A 442 7.79 16.06 22.75
N LEU A 443 7.73 15.76 21.45
CA LEU A 443 7.22 14.50 20.93
C LEU A 443 8.08 13.31 21.39
N ILE A 444 9.41 13.41 21.32
CA ILE A 444 10.33 12.38 21.82
C ILE A 444 10.15 12.17 23.33
N SER A 445 9.97 13.25 24.10
CA SER A 445 9.66 13.17 25.54
C SER A 445 8.36 12.42 25.82
N ARG A 446 7.30 12.68 25.04
CA ARG A 446 6.03 11.92 25.14
C ARG A 446 6.21 10.46 24.76
N LEU A 447 6.96 10.17 23.70
CA LEU A 447 7.26 8.79 23.26
C LEU A 447 8.09 8.02 24.28
N ALA A 448 8.91 8.69 25.10
CA ALA A 448 9.67 8.05 26.17
C ALA A 448 8.79 7.41 27.26
N VAL A 449 7.48 7.69 27.26
CA VAL A 449 6.49 7.01 28.12
C VAL A 449 6.01 5.68 27.52
N HIS A 450 6.16 5.50 26.21
CA HIS A 450 5.65 4.36 25.46
C HIS A 450 6.76 3.43 24.96
N LEU A 451 7.97 3.96 24.77
CA LEU A 451 9.12 3.24 24.22
C LEU A 451 10.26 3.22 25.23
N PRO A 452 11.07 2.14 25.24
CA PRO A 452 12.28 2.09 26.05
C PRO A 452 13.25 3.18 25.62
N ARG A 453 13.90 3.77 26.64
CA ARG A 453 14.96 4.76 26.46
C ARG A 453 16.18 4.17 25.75
N GLY A 454 17.03 5.03 25.18
CA GLY A 454 18.19 4.59 24.40
C GLY A 454 17.88 4.33 22.92
N LYS A 455 18.11 3.10 22.43
CA LYS A 455 18.22 2.77 21.00
C LYS A 455 17.02 3.24 20.15
N TYR A 456 15.79 2.90 20.56
CA TYR A 456 14.59 3.18 19.76
C TYR A 456 14.27 4.67 19.69
N LEU A 457 14.30 5.37 20.82
CA LEU A 457 14.11 6.83 20.84
C LEU A 457 15.24 7.54 20.08
N ARG A 458 16.49 7.07 20.18
CA ARG A 458 17.62 7.60 19.41
C ARG A 458 17.38 7.44 17.91
N GLN A 459 16.90 6.28 17.46
CA GLN A 459 16.60 6.02 16.05
C GLN A 459 15.48 6.95 15.53
N LEU A 460 14.38 7.08 16.28
CA LEU A 460 13.29 8.00 15.93
C LEU A 460 13.75 9.46 15.90
N ASN A 461 14.57 9.87 16.88
CA ASN A 461 15.11 11.21 16.94
C ASN A 461 16.02 11.54 15.75
N LYS A 462 16.83 10.58 15.29
CA LYS A 462 17.67 10.73 14.09
C LYS A 462 16.83 11.04 12.84
N GLY A 463 15.73 10.32 12.62
CA GLY A 463 14.86 10.54 11.47
C GLY A 463 13.99 11.79 11.60
N LEU A 464 13.33 11.98 12.74
CA LEU A 464 12.34 13.05 12.92
C LEU A 464 13.00 14.41 13.13
N MET A 465 14.00 14.50 14.01
CA MET A 465 14.58 15.76 14.47
C MET A 465 15.88 16.08 13.75
N ILE A 466 16.89 15.18 13.82
CA ILE A 466 18.18 15.43 13.16
C ILE A 466 18.00 15.55 11.65
N GLY A 467 17.13 14.74 11.03
CA GLY A 467 16.78 14.89 9.61
C GLY A 467 16.21 16.27 9.27
N LYS A 468 15.36 16.85 10.13
CA LYS A 468 14.79 18.19 9.90
C LYS A 468 15.82 19.31 10.13
N ILE A 469 16.72 19.16 11.10
CA ILE A 469 17.79 20.13 11.40
C ILE A 469 18.90 20.07 10.34
N SER A 470 19.18 18.87 9.81
CA SER A 470 20.24 18.68 8.81
C SER A 470 19.85 19.19 7.43
N PHE A 471 18.57 19.50 7.20
CA PHE A 471 18.09 20.05 5.94
C PHE A 471 18.76 21.41 5.68
N ALA A 472 19.46 21.53 4.55
CA ALA A 472 20.21 22.72 4.16
C ALA A 472 21.23 23.22 5.21
N ALA A 473 21.65 22.38 6.16
CA ALA A 473 22.51 22.80 7.28
C ALA A 473 23.83 23.44 6.82
N ALA A 474 24.41 23.00 5.70
CA ALA A 474 25.62 23.58 5.13
C ALA A 474 25.44 25.03 4.65
N ALA A 475 24.24 25.39 4.18
CA ALA A 475 23.92 26.74 3.69
C ALA A 475 23.39 27.65 4.80
N VAL A 476 22.72 27.06 5.80
CA VAL A 476 21.95 27.80 6.81
C VAL A 476 22.74 28.02 8.10
N THR A 477 23.53 27.03 8.51
CA THR A 477 24.20 27.04 9.82
C THR A 477 25.70 27.13 9.62
N ILE A 478 26.27 28.22 10.14
CA ILE A 478 27.71 28.47 10.13
C ILE A 478 28.39 27.58 11.18
N PRO A 479 29.35 26.73 10.81
CA PRO A 479 30.09 25.91 11.75
C PRO A 479 31.16 26.74 12.48
N ARG A 480 31.27 26.55 13.79
CA ARG A 480 32.39 27.04 14.61
C ARG A 480 33.50 25.99 14.56
N LEU A 481 34.68 26.36 14.07
CA LEU A 481 35.81 25.44 13.93
C LEU A 481 36.77 25.51 15.12
N ASP A 482 36.77 26.63 15.84
CA ASP A 482 37.55 26.89 17.04
C ASP A 482 36.69 27.56 18.13
N ASN A 483 37.29 27.77 19.30
CA ASN A 483 36.63 28.42 20.45
C ASN A 483 36.61 29.96 20.35
N GLU A 484 37.29 30.55 19.37
CA GLU A 484 37.42 32.01 19.19
C GLU A 484 36.31 32.58 18.30
N CYS A 485 35.65 31.72 17.51
CA CYS A 485 34.47 32.06 16.73
C CYS A 485 33.33 32.67 17.58
N LYS A 486 32.67 33.71 17.05
CA LYS A 486 31.48 34.34 17.66
C LYS A 486 30.45 33.30 18.09
N GLY A 487 29.90 33.47 19.30
CA GLY A 487 28.93 32.56 19.91
C GLY A 487 27.66 32.35 19.06
N PRO A 488 26.91 31.27 19.31
CA PRO A 488 25.73 30.95 18.50
C PRO A 488 24.67 32.04 18.60
N ASN A 489 24.05 32.38 17.46
CA ASN A 489 22.89 33.28 17.46
C ASN A 489 21.72 32.69 18.28
N ALA A 490 20.74 33.54 18.64
CA ALA A 490 19.63 33.14 19.51
C ALA A 490 18.84 31.92 18.97
N ALA A 491 18.67 31.83 17.65
CA ALA A 491 17.96 30.73 17.01
C ALA A 491 18.75 29.40 17.06
N HIS A 492 20.06 29.43 16.79
CA HIS A 492 20.95 28.27 16.94
C HIS A 492 20.99 27.80 18.40
N ARG A 493 21.01 28.73 19.37
CA ARG A 493 20.91 28.40 20.80
C ARG A 493 19.60 27.67 21.12
N ALA A 494 18.47 28.15 20.59
CA ALA A 494 17.18 27.51 20.77
C ALA A 494 17.13 26.10 20.15
N ILE A 495 17.72 25.90 18.97
CA ILE A 495 17.85 24.57 18.34
C ILE A 495 18.70 23.65 19.22
N GLN A 496 19.85 24.11 19.71
CA GLN A 496 20.71 23.30 20.58
C GLN A 496 20.01 22.93 21.90
N ILE A 497 19.23 23.84 22.48
CA ILE A 497 18.41 23.54 23.68
C ILE A 497 17.41 22.43 23.36
N ALA A 498 16.74 22.47 22.21
CA ALA A 498 15.82 21.40 21.79
C ALA A 498 16.53 20.05 21.59
N ILE A 499 17.73 20.04 21.00
CA ILE A 499 18.57 18.84 20.90
C ILE A 499 18.89 18.30 22.29
N ASN A 500 19.29 19.16 23.22
CA ASN A 500 19.61 18.79 24.60
C ASN A 500 18.38 18.23 25.33
N ASP A 501 17.20 18.79 25.16
CA ASP A 501 15.97 18.30 25.78
C ASP A 501 15.54 16.92 25.21
N ALA A 502 15.76 16.68 23.92
CA ALA A 502 15.61 15.36 23.33
C ALA A 502 16.65 14.37 23.88
N ALA A 503 17.91 14.79 24.02
CA ALA A 503 18.99 13.98 24.59
C ALA A 503 18.67 13.55 26.03
N ARG A 504 18.17 14.47 26.88
CA ARG A 504 17.69 14.16 28.23
C ARG A 504 16.56 13.14 28.23
N SER A 505 15.64 13.22 27.27
CA SER A 505 14.54 12.26 27.14
C SER A 505 15.03 10.86 26.73
N ILE A 506 16.03 10.80 25.85
CA ILE A 506 16.64 9.55 25.34
C ILE A 506 17.52 8.89 26.38
N PHE A 507 18.38 9.65 27.05
CA PHE A 507 19.30 9.15 28.09
C PHE A 507 18.54 8.89 29.40
N GLY A 508 17.59 9.77 29.74
CA GLY A 508 16.73 9.60 30.88
C GLY A 508 17.08 10.42 32.12
N CYS A 509 17.79 11.52 31.96
CA CYS A 509 18.18 12.44 33.04
C CYS A 509 17.29 13.69 33.08
N LYS A 510 17.42 14.48 34.15
CA LYS A 510 16.76 15.76 34.38
C LYS A 510 17.78 16.90 34.35
N ARG A 511 17.30 18.13 34.17
CA ARG A 511 18.16 19.34 34.21
C ARG A 511 18.90 19.50 35.54
N ARG A 512 18.25 19.11 36.65
CA ARG A 512 18.82 19.12 38.01
C ARG A 512 19.93 18.09 38.24
N ASP A 513 20.17 17.19 37.30
CA ASP A 513 21.24 16.19 37.44
C ASP A 513 22.60 16.79 37.02
N HIS A 514 22.63 18.07 36.62
CA HIS A 514 23.82 18.88 36.33
C HIS A 514 24.85 18.20 35.38
N ILE A 515 24.38 17.35 34.47
CA ILE A 515 25.24 16.67 33.49
C ILE A 515 25.72 17.68 32.45
N HIS A 516 27.04 17.68 32.21
CA HIS A 516 27.67 18.50 31.18
C HIS A 516 27.11 18.17 29.78
N VAL A 517 26.96 19.18 28.92
CA VAL A 517 26.25 19.01 27.64
C VAL A 517 26.96 18.02 26.71
N CYS A 518 28.30 18.02 26.69
CA CYS A 518 29.08 17.07 25.89
C CYS A 518 28.76 15.63 26.31
N ASP A 519 28.87 15.33 27.60
CA ASP A 519 28.60 13.99 28.15
C ASP A 519 27.15 13.56 27.92
N LEU A 520 26.20 14.50 28.02
CA LEU A 520 24.80 14.25 27.75
C LEU A 520 24.58 13.81 26.29
N LEU A 521 25.16 14.53 25.34
CA LEU A 521 25.03 14.26 23.91
C LEU A 521 25.71 12.94 23.54
N GLU A 522 26.90 12.69 24.09
CA GLU A 522 27.63 11.44 23.89
C GLU A 522 26.85 10.23 24.39
N ARG A 523 26.37 10.26 25.65
CA ARG A 523 25.55 9.18 26.23
C ARG A 523 24.22 8.99 25.50
N ALA A 524 23.60 10.09 25.06
CA ALA A 524 22.39 10.03 24.25
C ALA A 524 22.66 9.55 22.81
N GLY A 525 23.91 9.60 22.33
CA GLY A 525 24.33 9.28 20.98
C GLY A 525 23.76 10.24 19.94
N LEU A 526 23.73 11.53 20.28
CA LEU A 526 23.25 12.62 19.44
C LEU A 526 24.35 13.64 19.14
N PRO A 527 24.40 14.21 17.93
CA PRO A 527 25.34 15.28 17.62
C PRO A 527 24.87 16.63 18.18
N SER A 528 25.81 17.56 18.39
CA SER A 528 25.45 18.98 18.57
C SER A 528 25.02 19.61 17.24
N LEU A 529 24.38 20.77 17.29
CA LEU A 529 24.07 21.56 16.10
C LEU A 529 25.36 21.91 15.34
N ASN A 530 26.44 22.21 16.07
CA ASN A 530 27.72 22.54 15.45
C ASN A 530 28.35 21.31 14.76
N GLU A 531 28.27 20.13 15.36
CA GLU A 531 28.68 18.87 14.73
C GLU A 531 27.90 18.62 13.44
N VAL A 532 26.58 18.85 13.44
CA VAL A 532 25.72 18.70 12.24
C VAL A 532 26.15 19.67 11.15
N ALA A 533 26.38 20.95 11.49
CA ALA A 533 26.80 21.97 10.55
C ALA A 533 28.19 21.70 9.97
N ALA A 534 29.18 21.43 10.82
CA ALA A 534 30.56 21.18 10.39
C ALA A 534 30.65 19.95 9.48
N LYS A 535 29.94 18.88 9.82
CA LYS A 535 29.84 17.68 8.97
C LYS A 535 29.15 17.98 7.63
N ALA A 536 28.09 18.78 7.63
CA ALA A 536 27.37 19.14 6.40
C ALA A 536 28.26 19.98 5.48
N VAL A 537 28.90 21.04 6.02
CA VAL A 537 29.84 21.88 5.27
C VAL A 537 30.99 21.06 4.72
N ALA A 538 31.63 20.20 5.53
CA ALA A 538 32.72 19.34 5.09
C ALA A 538 32.33 18.44 3.90
N LEU A 539 31.13 17.83 3.96
CA LEU A 539 30.66 16.93 2.91
C LEU A 539 30.31 17.68 1.62
N GLU A 540 29.63 18.82 1.71
CA GLU A 540 29.32 19.65 0.54
C GLU A 540 30.59 20.26 -0.07
N THR A 541 31.57 20.63 0.76
CA THR A 541 32.90 21.09 0.29
C THR A 541 33.60 20.01 -0.53
N TRP A 542 33.59 18.75 -0.04
CA TRP A 542 34.19 17.64 -0.78
C TRP A 542 33.48 17.41 -2.13
N LYS A 543 32.14 17.51 -2.17
CA LYS A 543 31.38 17.44 -3.41
C LYS A 543 31.71 18.58 -4.37
N CYS A 544 31.84 19.80 -3.87
CA CYS A 544 32.28 20.95 -4.68
C CYS A 544 33.64 20.69 -5.37
N PHE A 545 34.52 19.88 -4.78
CA PHE A 545 35.78 19.51 -5.39
C PHE A 545 35.68 18.32 -6.36
N TYR A 546 34.93 17.27 -6.00
CA TYR A 546 34.97 15.95 -6.66
C TYR A 546 33.73 15.59 -7.50
N THR A 547 32.59 16.25 -7.31
CA THR A 547 31.37 15.97 -8.08
C THR A 547 31.11 17.04 -9.12
N ASN A 548 31.06 16.59 -10.36
CA ASN A 548 30.57 17.28 -11.54
C ASN A 548 29.09 16.91 -11.74
N ASP A 549 28.26 17.90 -11.97
CA ASP A 549 26.80 17.85 -12.12
C ASP A 549 26.34 17.24 -13.47
N GLY A 550 27.08 16.25 -13.96
CA GLY A 550 26.67 15.38 -15.07
C GLY A 550 27.06 15.85 -16.48
N GLY A 551 27.86 16.91 -16.62
CA GLY A 551 28.27 17.44 -17.93
C GLY A 551 29.76 17.79 -18.01
N GLY A 552 30.63 16.79 -18.21
CA GLY A 552 32.04 17.04 -18.52
C GLY A 552 32.88 17.60 -17.37
N VAL A 553 34.09 18.04 -17.69
CA VAL A 553 35.22 18.30 -16.76
C VAL A 553 34.99 19.51 -15.82
N ALA A 554 33.87 20.23 -15.94
CA ALA A 554 33.56 21.42 -15.15
C ALA A 554 33.05 21.06 -13.74
N ARG A 555 33.48 21.81 -12.72
CA ARG A 555 32.92 21.67 -11.37
C ARG A 555 31.51 22.26 -11.35
N ASN A 556 30.72 21.90 -10.33
CA ASN A 556 29.45 22.58 -10.11
C ASN A 556 29.69 24.08 -9.80
N PRO A 557 28.68 24.97 -9.97
CA PRO A 557 28.88 26.42 -9.79
C PRO A 557 29.44 26.82 -8.41
N ALA A 558 29.07 26.09 -7.35
CA ALA A 558 29.64 26.30 -6.02
C ALA A 558 31.11 25.86 -5.94
N GLY A 559 31.49 24.81 -6.65
CA GLY A 559 32.84 24.30 -6.80
C GLY A 559 33.75 25.19 -7.63
N ASP A 560 33.24 25.86 -8.66
CA ASP A 560 34.00 26.89 -9.38
C ASP A 560 34.29 28.10 -8.49
N PHE A 561 33.35 28.47 -7.62
CA PHE A 561 33.53 29.58 -6.68
C PHE A 561 34.50 29.23 -5.55
N VAL A 562 34.34 28.05 -4.93
CA VAL A 562 35.19 27.59 -3.81
C VAL A 562 36.56 27.13 -4.30
N PHE A 563 36.63 26.51 -5.47
CA PHE A 563 37.83 25.98 -6.10
C PHE A 563 37.94 26.52 -7.54
N PRO A 564 38.30 27.80 -7.72
CA PRO A 564 38.52 28.35 -9.06
C PRO A 564 39.58 27.54 -9.80
N ILE A 565 39.36 27.30 -11.10
CA ILE A 565 40.31 26.58 -11.95
C ILE A 565 41.59 27.43 -12.04
N PRO A 566 42.72 26.98 -11.48
CA PRO A 566 43.96 27.75 -11.56
C PRO A 566 44.60 27.56 -12.93
N ARG A 567 45.42 28.51 -13.39
CA ARG A 567 46.23 28.39 -14.63
C ARG A 567 47.18 27.16 -14.63
N ARG A 568 47.35 26.50 -13.47
CA ARG A 568 48.03 25.19 -13.30
C ARG A 568 47.12 24.25 -12.50
N PRO A 569 47.10 22.94 -12.79
CA PRO A 569 46.25 22.00 -12.07
C PRO A 569 46.64 21.96 -10.57
N MET A 570 45.72 22.40 -9.71
CA MET A 570 45.87 22.25 -8.26
C MET A 570 45.75 20.77 -7.89
N ARG A 571 46.73 20.23 -7.16
CA ARG A 571 46.57 18.91 -6.51
C ARG A 571 45.44 19.00 -5.49
N SER A 572 44.64 17.95 -5.36
CA SER A 572 43.54 17.85 -4.39
C SER A 572 43.97 18.02 -2.93
N THR A 573 45.27 17.92 -2.66
CA THR A 573 45.86 18.06 -1.32
C THR A 573 46.25 19.49 -0.94
N THR A 574 46.23 20.44 -1.89
CA THR A 574 46.74 21.80 -1.69
C THR A 574 45.70 22.69 -1.00
N PRO A 575 46.12 23.54 -0.01
CA PRO A 575 45.24 24.55 0.57
C PRO A 575 44.75 25.58 -0.45
N VAL A 576 43.54 26.10 -0.25
CA VAL A 576 42.88 27.09 -1.10
C VAL A 576 43.04 28.49 -0.49
N ALA A 577 43.35 29.48 -1.31
CA ALA A 577 43.42 30.87 -0.87
C ALA A 577 42.02 31.46 -0.63
N TYR A 578 41.87 32.30 0.40
CA TYR A 578 40.63 33.05 0.60
C TYR A 578 40.47 34.11 -0.51
N PRO A 579 39.24 34.29 -1.05
CA PRO A 579 38.97 35.41 -1.95
C PRO A 579 39.28 36.74 -1.25
N HIS A 580 39.85 37.69 -1.99
CA HIS A 580 40.22 39.01 -1.45
C HIS A 580 38.95 39.81 -1.13
N GLY A 581 38.84 40.29 0.11
CA GLY A 581 37.82 41.25 0.54
C GLY A 581 36.63 40.63 1.29
N ARG A 582 36.47 41.06 2.54
CA ARG A 582 35.39 40.80 3.51
C ARG A 582 35.29 39.38 4.05
N GLU A 583 35.41 39.27 5.38
CA GLU A 583 34.92 38.14 6.19
C GLU A 583 33.40 38.02 6.06
N MET A 584 32.89 37.53 4.93
CA MET A 584 31.47 37.25 4.78
C MET A 584 31.19 35.84 5.31
N ALA A 585 30.22 35.71 6.21
CA ALA A 585 29.81 34.44 6.80
C ALA A 585 28.98 33.60 5.81
N THR A 586 29.61 33.20 4.71
CA THR A 586 29.00 32.44 3.61
C THR A 586 29.46 30.99 3.62
N PHE A 587 28.70 30.11 2.97
CA PHE A 587 29.10 28.71 2.76
C PHE A 587 30.52 28.62 2.17
N ALA A 588 30.86 29.44 1.19
CA ALA A 588 32.15 29.37 0.50
C ALA A 588 33.35 29.65 1.42
N CYS A 589 33.26 30.68 2.26
CA CYS A 589 34.32 30.99 3.22
C CYS A 589 34.53 29.85 4.22
N HIS A 590 33.44 29.27 4.74
CA HIS A 590 33.52 28.14 5.66
C HIS A 590 33.97 26.84 4.97
N ALA A 591 33.60 26.64 3.71
CA ALA A 591 34.07 25.52 2.90
C ALA A 591 35.59 25.58 2.74
N ILE A 592 36.16 26.75 2.42
CA ILE A 592 37.61 26.98 2.35
C ILE A 592 38.28 26.72 3.70
N SER A 593 37.72 27.26 4.80
CA SER A 593 38.27 27.05 6.15
C SER A 593 38.31 25.56 6.54
N VAL A 594 37.20 24.84 6.34
CA VAL A 594 37.12 23.40 6.61
C VAL A 594 38.09 22.62 5.70
N TRP A 595 38.15 22.96 4.42
CA TRP A 595 39.05 22.33 3.46
C TRP A 595 40.52 22.51 3.86
N ASN A 596 40.92 23.71 4.29
CA ASN A 596 42.29 24.04 4.66
C ASN A 596 42.69 23.44 6.00
N MET A 597 41.79 23.46 6.99
CA MET A 597 42.06 22.97 8.34
C MET A 597 42.21 21.44 8.38
N TYR A 598 41.43 20.69 7.60
CA TYR A 598 41.34 19.23 7.75
C TYR A 598 41.95 18.46 6.56
N LYS A 599 43.21 18.03 6.72
CA LYS A 599 43.95 17.22 5.72
C LYS A 599 43.23 15.92 5.35
N ALA A 600 42.58 15.26 6.31
CA ALA A 600 41.87 14.00 6.09
C ALA A 600 40.72 14.12 5.07
N LEU A 601 40.06 15.28 5.01
CA LEU A 601 39.01 15.56 4.03
C LEU A 601 39.60 15.72 2.62
N ARG A 602 40.75 16.40 2.50
CA ARG A 602 41.46 16.61 1.23
C ARG A 602 41.99 15.31 0.64
N SER A 603 42.50 14.43 1.48
CA SER A 603 43.02 13.12 1.07
C SER A 603 41.94 12.09 0.74
N ALA A 604 40.67 12.37 1.01
CA ALA A 604 39.57 11.45 0.69
C ALA A 604 39.29 11.44 -0.81
N THR A 605 39.50 10.31 -1.47
CA THR A 605 39.24 10.12 -2.91
C THR A 605 37.86 9.55 -3.21
N THR A 606 37.17 8.99 -2.20
CA THR A 606 35.83 8.40 -2.34
C THR A 606 34.83 9.10 -1.44
N LEU A 607 33.55 9.09 -1.84
CA LEU A 607 32.46 9.64 -1.03
C LEU A 607 32.36 8.95 0.34
N HIS A 608 32.72 7.66 0.42
CA HIS A 608 32.75 6.93 1.69
C HIS A 608 33.84 7.46 2.62
N ALA A 609 35.07 7.62 2.13
CA ALA A 609 36.17 8.19 2.89
C ALA A 609 35.86 9.64 3.33
N ALA A 610 35.24 10.43 2.45
CA ALA A 610 34.82 11.80 2.75
C ALA A 610 33.76 11.85 3.86
N ARG A 611 32.77 10.95 3.83
CA ARG A 611 31.77 10.83 4.91
C ARG A 611 32.40 10.46 6.25
N THR A 612 33.43 9.63 6.25
CA THR A 612 34.17 9.27 7.46
C THR A 612 34.99 10.45 7.99
N ALA A 613 35.71 11.15 7.11
CA ALA A 613 36.44 12.37 7.47
C ALA A 613 35.51 13.46 8.01
N ALA A 614 34.39 13.74 7.34
CA ALA A 614 33.40 14.72 7.78
C ALA A 614 32.78 14.39 9.16
N ARG A 615 32.61 13.10 9.49
CA ARG A 615 32.17 12.68 10.84
C ARG A 615 33.24 12.92 11.89
N ALA A 616 34.52 12.71 11.57
CA ALA A 616 35.61 13.00 12.49
C ALA A 616 35.72 14.51 12.76
N ILE A 617 35.61 15.32 11.70
CA ILE A 617 35.56 16.80 11.79
C ILE A 617 34.41 17.26 12.69
N GLY A 618 33.22 16.73 12.48
CA GLY A 618 32.06 17.09 13.32
C GLY A 618 32.27 16.80 14.81
N ARG A 619 33.09 15.80 15.17
CA ARG A 619 33.39 15.46 16.56
C ARG A 619 34.54 16.27 17.16
N SER A 620 35.40 16.85 16.33
CA SER A 620 36.53 17.67 16.79
C SER A 620 36.13 19.12 17.05
N VAL A 621 35.02 19.58 16.47
CA VAL A 621 34.56 20.97 16.65
C VAL A 621 33.91 21.20 18.02
N PRO A 622 33.95 22.43 18.56
CA PRO A 622 33.32 22.77 19.83
C PRO A 622 31.81 22.51 19.84
N THR A 623 31.28 22.06 20.98
CA THR A 623 29.88 21.65 21.14
C THR A 623 28.89 22.81 21.04
#